data_AF-A0A2T2NR54-F1
#
_entry.id   AF-A0A2T2NR54-F1
#
_cell.length_a   1.000
_cell.length_b   1.000
_cell.length_c   1.000
_cell.angle_alpha   90.00
_cell.angle_beta   90.00
_cell.angle_gamma   90.00
#
_symmetry.space_group_name_H-M   'P 1'
#
loop_
_entity.id
_entity.type
_entity.pdbx_description
1 polymer ?
#
loop_
_entity_poly.entity_id
_entity_poly.type
_entity_poly.pdbx_seq_one_letter_code
_entity_poly.pdbx_strand_id
1 'polypeptide(L)'
;MAQEDTPMTNAPLTPGEDQDPEPTSPAIDFSPATVAYDEKFENALMTAVLYPKTDASLPTPPVNPPMVQPTMLPVPVNSPLRTHTSPIPGLLLTHKKGYHTGGPGPSPSTVNEFAKKFIEEHGIEDAGQLERIVEEKMQEKLEEVKERMREREEALNKNKAVERELEDLAVQRSAELRVAEKIKGGKRGV
;
A
#
# COMPACT_ATOMS: atom_id res chain seq x y z
N MET A 1 -66.20 -0.04 -46.74
CA MET A 1 -65.11 -0.96 -46.37
C MET A 1 -63.88 -0.09 -46.20
N ALA A 2 -63.52 0.22 -44.95
CA ALA A 2 -62.39 1.07 -44.61
C ALA A 2 -61.14 0.18 -44.53
N GLN A 3 -60.07 0.55 -45.24
CA GLN A 3 -58.76 -0.06 -45.11
C GLN A 3 -58.02 0.66 -43.97
N GLU A 4 -57.67 -0.09 -42.93
CA GLU A 4 -56.77 0.33 -41.87
C GLU A 4 -55.33 0.19 -42.37
N ASP A 5 -54.66 1.32 -42.60
CA ASP A 5 -53.21 1.36 -42.84
C ASP A 5 -52.48 1.16 -41.51
N THR A 6 -51.71 0.08 -41.45
CA THR A 6 -50.79 -0.25 -40.34
C THR A 6 -49.46 0.47 -40.57
N PRO A 7 -48.99 1.35 -39.65
CA PRO A 7 -47.67 1.94 -39.78
C PRO A 7 -46.58 0.93 -39.39
N MET A 8 -45.84 0.47 -40.40
CA MET A 8 -44.58 -0.28 -40.24
C MET A 8 -43.55 0.57 -39.50
N THR A 9 -43.36 0.31 -38.22
CA THR A 9 -42.29 0.92 -37.40
C THR A 9 -41.11 -0.06 -37.36
N ASN A 10 -40.33 -0.10 -38.42
CA ASN A 10 -39.07 -0.84 -38.49
C ASN A 10 -37.90 0.14 -38.72
N ALA A 11 -37.74 1.07 -37.78
CA ALA A 11 -36.51 1.84 -37.65
C ALA A 11 -35.60 1.11 -36.64
N PRO A 12 -34.33 0.82 -36.95
CA PRO A 12 -33.39 0.29 -35.97
C PRO A 12 -33.22 1.31 -34.83
N LEU A 13 -33.33 0.82 -33.59
CA LEU A 13 -33.08 1.59 -32.38
C LEU A 13 -31.69 2.24 -32.48
N THR A 14 -31.65 3.57 -32.46
CA THR A 14 -30.42 4.32 -32.20
C THR A 14 -29.87 3.86 -30.84
N PRO A 15 -28.57 3.49 -30.72
CA PRO A 15 -27.98 3.16 -29.43
C PRO A 15 -28.19 4.32 -28.46
N GLY A 16 -29.09 4.14 -27.50
CA GLY A 16 -29.32 5.08 -26.41
C GLY A 16 -28.10 5.14 -25.52
N GLU A 17 -27.67 6.35 -25.21
CA GLU A 17 -26.52 6.75 -24.42
C GLU A 17 -26.64 6.44 -22.90
N ASP A 18 -27.46 5.46 -22.47
CA ASP A 18 -27.77 5.24 -21.04
C ASP A 18 -27.63 3.79 -20.56
N GLN A 19 -26.78 2.98 -21.19
CA GLN A 19 -26.37 1.69 -20.65
C GLN A 19 -24.85 1.60 -20.60
N ASP A 20 -24.25 2.29 -19.63
CA ASP A 20 -23.01 1.78 -19.05
C ASP A 20 -23.34 0.38 -18.50
N PRO A 21 -22.75 -0.69 -19.04
CA PRO A 21 -22.98 -2.02 -18.49
C PRO A 21 -22.47 -2.01 -17.05
N GLU A 22 -23.35 -2.27 -16.08
CA GLU A 22 -22.96 -2.54 -14.70
C GLU A 22 -21.80 -3.55 -14.73
N PRO A 23 -20.65 -3.25 -14.10
CA PRO A 23 -19.50 -4.14 -14.16
C PRO A 23 -19.90 -5.48 -13.54
N THR A 24 -19.95 -6.51 -14.38
CA THR A 24 -20.30 -7.91 -14.03
C THR A 24 -19.23 -8.60 -13.18
N SER A 25 -18.27 -7.84 -12.65
CA SER A 25 -17.21 -8.31 -11.79
C SER A 25 -17.19 -7.45 -10.52
N PRO A 26 -17.07 -8.04 -9.32
CA PRO A 26 -16.93 -7.27 -8.10
C PRO A 26 -15.77 -6.28 -8.26
N ALA A 27 -16.01 -5.01 -7.97
CA ALA A 27 -14.99 -3.99 -8.00
C ALA A 27 -13.88 -4.40 -7.05
N ILE A 28 -12.72 -4.75 -7.61
CA ILE A 28 -11.56 -5.18 -6.84
C ILE A 28 -10.97 -3.94 -6.17
N ASP A 29 -10.98 -3.91 -4.84
CA ASP A 29 -10.38 -2.82 -4.07
C ASP A 29 -8.91 -3.10 -3.77
N PHE A 30 -8.04 -2.26 -4.35
CA PHE A 30 -6.59 -2.28 -4.13
C PHE A 30 -6.14 -1.34 -3.00
N SER A 31 -7.09 -0.72 -2.28
CA SER A 31 -6.77 0.23 -1.22
C SER A 31 -5.84 -0.39 -0.16
N PRO A 32 -4.88 0.37 0.39
CA PRO A 32 -3.96 -0.16 1.40
C PRO A 32 -4.67 -0.73 2.64
N ALA A 33 -5.90 -0.31 2.91
CA ALA A 33 -6.70 -0.77 4.03
C ALA A 33 -7.20 -2.23 3.86
N THR A 34 -7.30 -2.73 2.63
CA THR A 34 -7.73 -4.12 2.36
C THR A 34 -6.55 -5.08 2.22
N VAL A 35 -5.33 -4.57 2.16
CA VAL A 35 -4.11 -5.37 2.02
C VAL A 35 -3.73 -5.96 3.37
N ALA A 36 -3.46 -7.28 3.38
CA ALA A 36 -2.99 -7.96 4.58
C ALA A 36 -1.63 -7.40 5.03
N TYR A 37 -1.47 -7.26 6.34
CA TYR A 37 -0.20 -6.82 6.92
C TYR A 37 0.92 -7.84 6.64
N ASP A 38 2.03 -7.35 6.06
CA ASP A 38 3.26 -8.11 5.86
C ASP A 38 4.43 -7.37 6.50
N GLU A 39 5.00 -7.95 7.56
CA GLU A 39 6.08 -7.34 8.31
C GLU A 39 7.33 -7.06 7.47
N LYS A 40 7.67 -7.96 6.54
CA LYS A 40 8.86 -7.80 5.69
C LYS A 40 8.68 -6.63 4.74
N PHE A 41 7.48 -6.48 4.18
CA PHE A 41 7.12 -5.34 3.35
C PHE A 41 7.21 -4.04 4.14
N GLU A 42 6.61 -3.96 5.31
CA GLU A 42 6.61 -2.76 6.16
C GLU A 42 8.04 -2.37 6.59
N ASN A 43 8.87 -3.34 6.94
CA ASN A 43 10.27 -3.09 7.31
C ASN A 43 11.10 -2.61 6.10
N ALA A 44 10.83 -3.15 4.91
CA ALA A 44 11.45 -2.68 3.67
C ALA A 44 10.98 -1.25 3.30
N LEU A 45 9.70 -0.95 3.50
CA LEU A 45 9.12 0.38 3.28
C LEU A 45 9.73 1.40 4.25
N MET A 46 9.80 1.07 5.54
CA MET A 46 10.46 1.88 6.56
C MET A 46 11.90 2.20 6.16
N THR A 47 12.67 1.19 5.74
CA THR A 47 14.05 1.38 5.29
C THR A 47 14.12 2.30 4.07
N ALA A 48 13.21 2.15 3.10
CA ALA A 48 13.18 2.99 1.91
C ALA A 48 12.83 4.45 2.21
N VAL A 49 11.95 4.70 3.17
CA VAL A 49 11.56 6.05 3.61
C VAL A 49 12.67 6.74 4.40
N LEU A 50 13.28 6.05 5.36
CA LEU A 50 14.29 6.64 6.24
C LEU A 50 15.66 6.76 5.56
N TYR A 51 16.01 5.81 4.71
CA TYR A 51 17.31 5.70 4.07
C TYR A 51 17.16 5.53 2.55
N PRO A 52 16.64 6.56 1.85
CA PRO A 52 16.39 6.48 0.42
C PRO A 52 17.70 6.27 -0.35
N LYS A 53 17.71 5.28 -1.24
CA LYS A 53 18.85 5.05 -2.14
C LYS A 53 18.71 5.95 -3.36
N THR A 54 19.65 6.88 -3.52
CA THR A 54 19.66 7.85 -4.62
C THR A 54 20.08 7.24 -5.97
N ASP A 55 20.76 6.09 -5.96
CA ASP A 55 21.44 5.54 -7.15
C ASP A 55 20.63 4.51 -7.97
N ALA A 56 19.33 4.37 -7.74
CA ALA A 56 18.52 3.45 -8.53
C ALA A 56 18.26 4.05 -9.94
N SER A 57 19.00 3.56 -10.94
CA SER A 57 18.67 3.80 -12.35
C SER A 57 17.18 3.47 -12.56
N LEU A 58 16.39 4.46 -12.97
CA LEU A 58 14.96 4.30 -13.15
C LEU A 58 14.70 3.23 -14.22
N PRO A 59 13.96 2.15 -13.89
CA PRO A 59 13.55 1.17 -14.88
C PRO A 59 12.69 1.85 -15.95
N THR A 60 12.87 1.47 -17.21
CA THR A 60 11.98 1.94 -18.27
C THR A 60 10.57 1.40 -18.02
N PRO A 61 9.55 2.26 -17.85
CA PRO A 61 8.20 1.80 -17.59
C PRO A 61 7.66 1.05 -18.83
N PRO A 62 6.99 -0.09 -18.65
CA PRO A 62 6.38 -0.81 -19.76
C PRO A 62 5.24 0.01 -20.38
N VAL A 63 4.99 -0.19 -21.68
CA VAL A 63 3.91 0.49 -22.41
C VAL A 63 2.54 0.15 -21.81
N ASN A 64 2.36 -1.09 -21.38
CA ASN A 64 1.17 -1.54 -20.67
C ASN A 64 1.48 -1.68 -19.17
N PRO A 65 0.57 -1.24 -18.28
CA PRO A 65 0.76 -1.39 -16.86
C PRO A 65 0.83 -2.87 -16.45
N PRO A 66 1.62 -3.22 -15.42
CA PRO A 66 1.71 -4.59 -14.95
C PRO A 66 0.37 -5.06 -14.39
N MET A 67 -0.06 -6.26 -14.79
CA MET A 67 -1.25 -6.88 -14.23
C MET A 67 -0.94 -7.42 -12.82
N VAL A 68 -1.34 -6.67 -11.79
CA VAL A 68 -1.17 -7.05 -10.37
C VAL A 68 -2.48 -7.64 -9.86
N GLN A 69 -2.45 -8.88 -9.38
CA GLN A 69 -3.60 -9.51 -8.75
C GLN A 69 -3.68 -9.10 -7.26
N PRO A 70 -4.88 -8.92 -6.68
CA PRO A 70 -5.05 -8.55 -5.27
C PRO A 70 -4.41 -9.53 -4.29
N THR A 71 -4.41 -10.81 -4.64
CA THR A 71 -3.80 -11.89 -3.84
C THR A 71 -2.27 -11.80 -3.78
N MET A 72 -1.64 -10.95 -4.60
CA MET A 72 -0.20 -10.72 -4.62
C MET A 72 0.20 -9.46 -3.84
N LEU A 73 -0.73 -8.78 -3.18
CA LEU A 73 -0.45 -7.61 -2.37
C LEU A 73 -0.01 -8.01 -0.95
N PRO A 74 0.92 -7.26 -0.32
CA PRO A 74 1.64 -6.14 -0.90
C PRO A 74 2.77 -6.59 -1.85
N VAL A 75 2.93 -5.89 -2.98
CA VAL A 75 4.04 -6.13 -3.90
C VAL A 75 5.35 -5.70 -3.23
N PRO A 76 6.42 -6.51 -3.21
CA PRO A 76 7.68 -6.13 -2.57
C PRO A 76 8.25 -4.80 -3.10
N VAL A 77 8.87 -3.99 -2.24
CA VAL A 77 9.44 -2.65 -2.58
C VAL A 77 10.52 -2.73 -3.66
N ASN A 78 11.27 -3.84 -3.70
CA ASN A 78 12.33 -4.11 -4.68
C ASN A 78 11.84 -4.90 -5.92
N SER A 79 10.53 -5.07 -6.08
CA SER A 79 9.96 -5.82 -7.21
C SER A 79 10.24 -5.12 -8.54
N PRO A 80 10.60 -5.87 -9.60
CA PRO A 80 10.78 -5.32 -10.94
C PRO A 80 9.49 -4.75 -11.55
N LEU A 81 8.33 -5.08 -10.95
CA LEU A 81 7.04 -4.51 -11.36
C LEU A 81 6.91 -3.03 -10.99
N ARG A 82 7.75 -2.51 -10.08
CA ARG A 82 7.73 -1.12 -9.65
C ARG A 82 8.65 -0.29 -10.55
N THR A 83 8.05 0.47 -11.45
CA THR A 83 8.76 1.24 -12.48
C THR A 83 8.43 2.73 -12.46
N HIS A 84 7.37 3.12 -11.75
CA HIS A 84 6.93 4.52 -11.69
C HIS A 84 7.48 5.21 -10.46
N THR A 85 7.87 6.48 -10.59
CA THR A 85 8.32 7.29 -9.45
C THR A 85 7.19 7.57 -8.47
N SER A 86 7.47 7.52 -7.17
CA SER A 86 6.59 8.04 -6.13
C SER A 86 7.11 9.39 -5.60
N PRO A 87 6.30 10.14 -4.83
CA PRO A 87 6.76 11.31 -4.09
C PRO A 87 7.85 11.01 -3.05
N ILE A 88 7.97 9.75 -2.63
CA ILE A 88 9.00 9.30 -1.69
C ILE A 88 10.25 8.92 -2.49
N PRO A 89 11.40 9.60 -2.28
CA PRO A 89 12.63 9.28 -2.99
C PRO A 89 13.05 7.82 -2.82
N GLY A 90 13.46 7.17 -3.90
CA GLY A 90 13.90 5.76 -3.89
C GLY A 90 12.78 4.73 -3.79
N LEU A 91 11.51 5.14 -3.61
CA LEU A 91 10.35 4.25 -3.64
C LEU A 91 9.65 4.33 -5.00
N LEU A 92 9.56 3.18 -5.67
CA LEU A 92 8.86 3.04 -6.94
C LEU A 92 7.47 2.41 -6.76
N LEU A 93 6.54 2.79 -7.63
CA LEU A 93 5.18 2.31 -7.71
C LEU A 93 5.01 1.38 -8.91
N THR A 94 4.03 0.48 -8.81
CA THR A 94 3.63 -0.37 -9.93
C THR A 94 2.85 0.37 -11.01
N HIS A 95 2.22 1.50 -10.67
CA HIS A 95 1.38 2.30 -11.55
C HIS A 95 1.63 3.79 -11.29
N LYS A 96 1.48 4.65 -12.31
CA LYS A 96 1.77 6.11 -12.23
C LYS A 96 1.05 6.85 -11.10
N LYS A 97 -0.14 6.40 -10.72
CA LYS A 97 -0.94 6.95 -9.60
C LYS A 97 -1.35 5.84 -8.62
N GLY A 98 -0.58 4.75 -8.58
CA GLY A 98 -0.90 3.55 -7.82
C GLY A 98 -0.70 3.70 -6.31
N TYR A 99 -1.20 2.72 -5.57
CA TYR A 99 -0.91 2.61 -4.15
C TYR A 99 0.53 2.14 -3.90
N HIS A 100 1.07 2.52 -2.73
CA HIS A 100 2.42 2.12 -2.30
C HIS A 100 2.52 0.61 -2.07
N THR A 101 1.42 -0.06 -1.67
CA THR A 101 1.28 -1.52 -1.55
C THR A 101 1.28 -2.23 -2.91
N GLY A 102 1.08 -1.50 -4.01
CA GLY A 102 0.98 -2.03 -5.37
C GLY A 102 -0.45 -1.97 -5.92
N GLY A 103 -0.57 -2.18 -7.23
CA GLY A 103 -1.85 -2.09 -7.93
C GLY A 103 -2.20 -0.67 -8.42
N PRO A 104 -3.36 -0.52 -9.09
CA PRO A 104 -3.87 0.76 -9.54
C PRO A 104 -4.25 1.66 -8.36
N GLY A 105 -4.35 2.97 -8.61
CA GLY A 105 -4.74 3.95 -7.61
C GLY A 105 -6.25 4.02 -7.39
N PRO A 106 -6.71 5.02 -6.61
CA PRO A 106 -8.13 5.32 -6.50
C PRO A 106 -8.75 5.62 -7.87
N SER A 107 -10.04 5.33 -7.99
CA SER A 107 -10.79 5.59 -9.23
C SER A 107 -10.81 7.09 -9.55
N PRO A 108 -10.99 7.47 -10.83
CA PRO A 108 -11.06 8.88 -11.22
C PRO A 108 -12.17 9.66 -10.48
N SER A 109 -13.31 9.02 -10.16
CA SER A 109 -14.38 9.64 -9.39
C SER A 109 -13.94 9.97 -7.97
N THR A 110 -13.29 9.03 -7.27
CA THR A 110 -12.74 9.26 -5.92
C THR A 110 -11.68 10.36 -5.91
N VAL A 111 -10.82 10.40 -6.94
CA VAL A 111 -9.82 11.48 -7.09
C VAL A 111 -10.50 12.84 -7.27
N ASN A 112 -11.56 12.92 -8.08
CA ASN A 112 -12.30 14.16 -8.31
C ASN A 112 -13.04 14.63 -7.05
N GLU A 113 -13.64 13.72 -6.30
CA GLU A 113 -14.28 14.02 -5.02
C GLU A 113 -13.27 14.56 -4.00
N PHE A 114 -12.10 13.91 -3.90
CA PHE A 114 -11.02 14.39 -3.05
C PHE A 114 -10.55 15.79 -3.48
N ALA A 115 -10.34 16.02 -4.77
CA ALA A 115 -9.90 17.31 -5.29
C ALA A 115 -10.89 18.43 -4.97
N LYS A 116 -12.20 18.20 -5.12
CA LYS A 116 -13.24 19.17 -4.75
C LYS A 116 -13.19 19.51 -3.25
N LYS A 117 -13.16 18.49 -2.39
CA LYS A 117 -13.06 18.68 -0.94
C LYS A 117 -11.78 19.43 -0.55
N PHE A 118 -10.66 19.11 -1.17
CA PHE A 118 -9.38 19.75 -0.89
C PHE A 118 -9.39 21.24 -1.25
N ILE A 119 -10.00 21.61 -2.39
CA ILE A 119 -10.17 22.99 -2.84
C ILE A 119 -11.08 23.76 -1.87
N GLU A 120 -12.20 23.18 -1.46
CA GLU A 120 -13.15 23.78 -0.54
C GLU A 120 -12.54 23.99 0.86
N GLU A 121 -11.83 22.99 1.39
CA GLU A 121 -11.22 23.02 2.72
C GLU A 121 -10.13 24.08 2.84
N HIS A 122 -9.35 24.29 1.78
CA HIS A 122 -8.23 25.23 1.78
C HIS A 122 -8.56 26.57 1.11
N GLY A 123 -9.80 26.77 0.66
CA GLY A 123 -10.24 28.02 0.02
C GLY A 123 -9.43 28.39 -1.21
N ILE A 124 -9.13 27.41 -2.06
CA ILE A 124 -8.21 27.59 -3.20
C ILE A 124 -8.95 28.25 -4.36
N GLU A 125 -8.48 29.42 -4.78
CA GLU A 125 -9.10 30.19 -5.88
C GLU A 125 -8.24 30.19 -7.16
N ASP A 126 -6.92 30.05 -7.02
CA ASP A 126 -5.96 30.14 -8.13
C ASP A 126 -5.06 28.90 -8.27
N ALA A 127 -4.58 28.65 -9.49
CA ALA A 127 -3.67 27.55 -9.80
C ALA A 127 -2.32 27.69 -9.07
N GLY A 128 -1.81 28.91 -8.90
CA GLY A 128 -0.57 29.14 -8.15
C GLY A 128 -0.72 28.89 -6.64
N GLN A 129 -1.91 29.13 -6.08
CA GLN A 129 -2.22 28.77 -4.69
C GLN A 129 -2.30 27.26 -4.53
N LEU A 130 -2.95 26.57 -5.48
CA LEU A 130 -3.07 25.11 -5.47
C LEU A 130 -1.70 24.44 -5.39
N GLU A 131 -0.76 24.83 -6.26
CA GLU A 131 0.59 24.22 -6.29
C GLU A 131 1.33 24.39 -4.96
N ARG A 132 1.26 25.59 -4.36
CA ARG A 132 1.91 25.88 -3.07
C ARG A 132 1.32 25.07 -1.92
N ILE A 133 -0.01 25.02 -1.82
CA ILE A 133 -0.70 24.30 -0.75
C ILE A 133 -0.49 22.79 -0.91
N VAL A 134 -0.53 22.27 -2.14
CA VAL A 134 -0.25 20.85 -2.41
C VAL A 134 1.19 20.51 -2.01
N GLU A 135 2.17 21.33 -2.36
CA GLU A 135 3.57 21.09 -1.98
C GLU A 135 3.76 21.14 -0.45
N GLU A 136 3.19 22.14 0.22
CA GLU A 136 3.22 22.25 1.69
C GLU A 136 2.61 21.02 2.36
N LYS A 137 1.42 20.61 1.93
CA LYS A 137 0.75 19.42 2.47
C LYS A 137 1.49 18.14 2.15
N MET A 138 2.12 18.05 0.98
CA MET A 138 2.94 16.89 0.62
C MET A 138 4.16 16.78 1.55
N GLN A 139 4.83 17.89 1.83
CA GLN A 139 5.95 17.93 2.78
C GLN A 139 5.51 17.59 4.20
N GLU A 140 4.40 18.15 4.68
CA GLU A 140 3.81 17.81 5.98
C GLU A 140 3.55 16.30 6.11
N LYS A 141 2.91 15.70 5.10
CA LYS A 141 2.63 14.27 5.07
C LYS A 141 3.89 13.42 4.94
N LEU A 142 4.90 13.89 4.23
CA LEU A 142 6.17 13.18 4.12
C LEU A 142 6.90 13.14 5.46
N GLU A 143 6.91 14.25 6.21
CA GLU A 143 7.52 14.29 7.55
C GLU A 143 6.74 13.43 8.54
N GLU A 144 5.39 13.46 8.51
CA GLU A 144 4.55 12.56 9.32
C GLU A 144 4.87 11.08 9.04
N VAL A 145 5.06 10.71 7.77
CA VAL A 145 5.45 9.34 7.39
C VAL A 145 6.85 9.01 7.93
N LYS A 146 7.83 9.91 7.82
CA LYS A 146 9.17 9.68 8.37
C LYS A 146 9.15 9.50 9.88
N GLU A 147 8.38 10.31 10.61
CA GLU A 147 8.24 10.19 12.07
C GLU A 147 7.71 8.82 12.46
N ARG A 148 6.60 8.37 11.86
CA ARG A 148 6.04 7.03 12.11
C ARG A 148 7.04 5.91 11.78
N MET A 149 7.85 6.07 10.74
CA MET A 149 8.87 5.09 10.38
C MET A 149 10.02 5.06 11.39
N ARG A 150 10.40 6.20 12.01
CA ARG A 150 11.38 6.22 13.11
C ARG A 150 10.83 5.54 14.36
N GLU A 151 9.59 5.84 14.74
CA GLU A 151 8.93 5.17 15.87
C GLU A 151 8.90 3.64 15.67
N ARG A 152 8.62 3.19 14.44
CA ARG A 152 8.68 1.78 14.07
C ARG A 152 10.09 1.22 14.22
N GLU A 153 11.11 1.91 13.72
CA GLU A 153 12.51 1.49 13.84
C GLU A 153 12.92 1.34 15.32
N GLU A 154 12.53 2.28 16.17
CA GLU A 154 12.74 2.20 17.61
C GLU A 154 12.03 1.01 18.24
N ALA A 155 10.77 0.75 17.85
CA ALA A 155 10.02 -0.40 18.33
C ALA A 155 10.70 -1.73 17.95
N LEU A 156 11.19 -1.85 16.71
CA LEU A 156 11.94 -3.03 16.25
C LEU A 156 13.23 -3.22 17.05
N ASN A 157 13.96 -2.14 17.32
CA ASN A 157 15.19 -2.19 18.13
C ASN A 157 14.91 -2.62 19.57
N LYS A 158 13.84 -2.11 20.19
CA LYS A 158 13.38 -2.54 21.52
C LYS A 158 12.98 -4.01 21.53
N ASN A 159 12.20 -4.46 20.54
CA ASN A 159 11.79 -5.86 20.42
C ASN A 159 13.01 -6.80 20.30
N LYS A 160 14.01 -6.41 19.51
CA LYS A 160 15.26 -7.17 19.37
C LYS A 160 16.08 -7.25 20.66
N ALA A 161 16.08 -6.18 21.47
CA ALA A 161 16.73 -6.21 22.77
C ALA A 161 16.03 -7.18 23.73
N VAL A 162 14.69 -7.11 23.79
CA VAL A 162 13.88 -8.03 24.60
C VAL A 162 14.04 -9.49 24.16
N GLU A 163 14.08 -9.75 22.85
CA GLU A 163 14.28 -11.11 22.32
C GLU A 163 15.62 -11.72 22.79
N ARG A 164 16.69 -10.92 22.82
CA ARG A 164 17.99 -11.35 23.36
C ARG A 164 17.93 -11.64 24.85
N GLU A 165 17.28 -10.78 25.63
CA GLU A 165 17.11 -11.00 27.07
C GLU A 165 16.31 -12.29 27.35
N LEU A 166 15.28 -12.57 26.55
CA LEU A 166 14.52 -13.80 26.64
C LEU A 166 15.36 -15.04 26.29
N GLU A 167 16.22 -14.94 25.28
CA GLU A 167 17.16 -16.00 24.92
C GLU A 167 18.16 -16.29 26.06
N ASP A 168 18.75 -15.25 26.64
CA ASP A 168 19.68 -15.36 27.77
C ASP A 168 19.01 -16.00 28.99
N LEU A 169 17.79 -15.56 29.34
CA LEU A 169 17.01 -16.16 30.42
C LEU A 169 16.64 -17.62 30.13
N ALA A 170 16.32 -17.96 28.88
CA ALA A 170 16.04 -19.34 28.49
C ALA A 170 17.28 -20.23 28.64
N VAL A 171 18.46 -19.74 28.28
CA VAL A 171 19.74 -20.43 28.48
C VAL A 171 20.01 -20.63 29.97
N GLN A 172 19.85 -19.60 30.81
CA GLN A 172 20.01 -19.68 32.27
C GLN A 172 19.07 -20.74 32.87
N ARG A 173 17.78 -20.68 32.53
CA ARG A 173 16.78 -21.66 32.99
C ARG A 173 17.13 -23.09 32.58
N SER A 174 17.62 -23.28 31.34
CA SER A 174 18.04 -24.61 30.87
C SER A 174 19.22 -25.17 31.66
N ALA A 175 20.16 -24.30 32.08
CA ALA A 175 21.28 -24.69 32.92
C ALA A 175 20.83 -25.06 34.34
N GLU A 176 19.93 -24.26 34.94
CA GLU A 176 19.35 -24.55 36.26
C GLU A 176 18.62 -25.89 36.28
N LEU A 177 17.81 -26.19 35.25
CA LEU A 177 17.11 -27.47 35.15
C LEU A 177 18.08 -28.65 35.06
N ARG A 178 19.16 -28.54 34.27
CA ARG A 178 20.20 -29.58 34.19
C ARG A 178 20.90 -29.81 35.52
N VAL A 179 21.18 -28.75 36.29
CA VAL A 179 21.77 -28.87 37.63
C VAL A 179 20.79 -29.56 38.59
N ALA A 180 19.52 -29.15 38.58
CA ALA A 180 18.48 -29.74 39.42
C ALA A 180 18.27 -31.24 39.13
N GLU A 181 18.28 -31.65 37.86
CA GLU A 181 18.21 -33.05 37.45
C GLU A 181 19.40 -33.87 37.95
N LYS A 182 20.63 -33.34 37.83
CA LYS A 182 21.83 -34.02 38.35
C LYS A 182 21.77 -34.22 39.87
N ILE A 183 21.33 -33.21 40.61
CA ILE A 183 21.17 -33.30 42.08
C ILE A 183 20.10 -34.34 42.45
N LYS A 184 18.98 -34.38 41.72
CA LYS A 184 17.89 -35.34 41.93
C LYS A 184 18.31 -36.78 41.61
N GLY A 185 19.13 -36.98 40.58
CA GLY A 185 19.69 -38.28 40.21
C GLY A 185 20.73 -38.80 41.20
N GLY A 186 21.63 -37.92 41.69
CA GLY A 186 22.67 -38.28 42.66
C GLY A 186 22.15 -38.71 44.03
N LYS A 187 20.97 -38.24 44.44
CA LYS A 187 20.33 -38.63 45.72
C LYS A 187 19.71 -40.03 45.74
N ARG A 188 19.63 -40.74 44.60
CA ARG A 188 19.03 -42.10 44.52
C ARG A 188 20.06 -43.23 44.40
N GLY A 189 21.36 -42.92 44.42
CA GLY A 189 22.45 -43.87 44.17
C GLY A 189 23.36 -44.16 45.36
N VAL A 190 22.93 -43.88 46.60
CA VAL A 190 23.65 -44.22 47.84
C VAL A 190 22.75 -45.07 48.73
#